data_AF-A0AA48REW2-F1
#
_entry.id   AF-A0AA48REW2-F1
#
_cell.length_a   1.000
_cell.length_b   1.000
_cell.length_c   1.000
_cell.angle_alpha   90.00
_cell.angle_beta   90.00
_cell.angle_gamma   90.00
#
_symmetry.space_group_name_H-M   'P 1'
#
loop_
_entity.id
_entity.type
_entity.pdbx_description
1 polymer ?
#
loop_
_entity_poly.entity_id
_entity_poly.type
_entity_poly.pdbx_seq_one_letter_code
_entity_poly.pdbx_strand_id
1 'polypeptide(L)'
;MASLYERLGGEKAVDAAVDLFYRTVLADGRIARFFEGVNMEDQLAKQKSFLTMAFGGPNKYTGKDMRKAHERLVAKGLNDSHVDAVIEDLSRTLRQLGVAEKEVQEVAALANSVRSDVLNH
;
A
#
# COMPACT_ATOMS: atom_id res chain seq x y z
N MET A 1 16.90 -17.51 -2.33
CA MET A 1 15.67 -17.23 -3.10
C MET A 1 15.58 -15.71 -3.24
N ALA A 2 15.18 -15.21 -4.42
CA ALA A 2 14.99 -13.78 -4.62
C ALA A 2 13.78 -13.28 -3.81
N SER A 3 13.92 -12.10 -3.20
CA SER A 3 12.83 -11.37 -2.55
C SER A 3 11.70 -11.07 -3.54
N LEU A 4 10.49 -10.78 -3.04
CA LEU A 4 9.39 -10.31 -3.89
C LEU A 4 9.79 -9.02 -4.62
N TYR A 5 10.53 -8.13 -3.97
CA TYR A 5 11.11 -6.92 -4.54
C TYR A 5 11.98 -7.19 -5.77
N GLU A 6 12.90 -8.15 -5.67
CA GLU A 6 13.75 -8.56 -6.80
C GLU A 6 12.93 -9.22 -7.91
N ARG A 7 11.94 -10.06 -7.57
CA ARG A 7 11.04 -10.68 -8.55
C ARG A 7 10.15 -9.68 -9.28
N LEU A 8 9.78 -8.59 -8.62
CA LEU A 8 8.97 -7.52 -9.19
C LEU A 8 9.76 -6.59 -10.13
N GLY A 9 11.10 -6.70 -10.19
CA GLY A 9 11.96 -5.84 -11.02
C GLY A 9 12.70 -4.74 -10.26
N GLY A 10 12.76 -4.84 -8.93
CA GLY A 10 13.51 -3.93 -8.07
C GLY A 10 12.95 -2.51 -8.06
N GLU A 11 13.82 -1.54 -7.83
CA GLU A 11 13.42 -0.16 -7.50
C GLU A 11 12.52 0.49 -8.55
N LYS A 12 12.89 0.36 -9.84
CA LYS A 12 12.15 1.00 -10.93
C LYS A 12 10.71 0.49 -11.05
N ALA A 13 10.51 -0.80 -10.80
CA ALA A 13 9.17 -1.39 -10.85
C ALA A 13 8.33 -0.96 -9.64
N VAL A 14 8.95 -0.85 -8.47
CA VAL A 14 8.29 -0.31 -7.27
C VAL A 14 7.90 1.16 -7.48
N ASP A 15 8.75 1.96 -8.09
CA ASP A 15 8.46 3.37 -8.37
C ASP A 15 7.24 3.52 -9.29
N ALA A 16 7.22 2.78 -10.40
CA ALA A 16 6.07 2.76 -11.30
C ALA A 16 4.80 2.25 -10.60
N ALA A 17 4.91 1.26 -9.71
CA ALA A 17 3.79 0.75 -8.93
C ALA A 17 3.26 1.79 -7.95
N VAL A 18 4.11 2.53 -7.25
CA VAL A 18 3.69 3.57 -6.29
C VAL A 18 2.95 4.69 -7.00
N ASP A 19 3.49 5.19 -8.12
CA ASP A 19 2.89 6.28 -8.88
C ASP A 19 1.51 5.89 -9.43
N LEU A 20 1.40 4.70 -10.02
CA LEU A 20 0.13 4.21 -10.57
C LEU A 20 -0.88 3.87 -9.48
N PHE A 21 -0.41 3.35 -8.35
CA PHE A 21 -1.25 3.02 -7.21
C PHE A 21 -1.95 4.27 -6.66
N TYR A 22 -1.23 5.37 -6.46
CA TYR A 22 -1.87 6.60 -5.96
C TYR A 22 -2.78 7.28 -6.97
N ARG A 23 -2.48 7.19 -8.26
CA ARG A 23 -3.44 7.62 -9.29
C ARG A 23 -4.75 6.84 -9.18
N THR A 24 -4.67 5.55 -8.91
CA THR A 24 -5.84 4.67 -8.71
C THR A 24 -6.58 5.03 -7.42
N VAL A 25 -5.87 5.14 -6.30
CA VAL A 25 -6.45 5.48 -4.98
C VAL A 25 -7.13 6.86 -4.97
N LEU A 26 -6.51 7.86 -5.59
CA LEU A 26 -7.06 9.22 -5.65
C LEU A 26 -8.26 9.31 -6.61
N ALA A 27 -8.42 8.34 -7.52
CA ALA A 27 -9.60 8.21 -8.37
C ALA A 27 -10.71 7.35 -7.72
N ASP A 28 -10.42 6.62 -6.64
CA ASP A 28 -11.40 5.78 -5.96
C ASP A 28 -12.22 6.58 -4.94
N GLY A 29 -13.48 6.86 -5.29
CA GLY A 29 -14.43 7.58 -4.46
C GLY A 29 -14.70 6.95 -3.08
N ARG A 30 -14.35 5.67 -2.86
CA ARG A 30 -14.45 5.02 -1.55
C ARG A 30 -13.41 5.57 -0.56
N ILE A 31 -12.20 5.88 -1.05
CA ILE A 31 -11.02 6.12 -0.20
C ILE A 31 -10.32 7.46 -0.46
N ALA A 32 -10.54 8.11 -1.60
CA ALA A 32 -9.90 9.37 -1.97
C ALA A 32 -10.06 10.47 -0.90
N ARG A 33 -11.22 10.54 -0.24
CA ARG A 33 -11.51 11.52 0.83
C ARG A 33 -10.55 11.47 2.02
N PHE A 34 -9.90 10.33 2.27
CA PHE A 34 -8.91 10.22 3.37
C PHE A 34 -7.59 10.92 3.05
N PHE A 35 -7.37 11.26 1.77
CA PHE A 35 -6.17 11.92 1.27
C PHE A 35 -6.38 13.43 1.08
N GLU A 36 -7.56 13.98 1.40
CA GLU A 36 -7.80 15.42 1.36
C GLU A 36 -6.86 16.17 2.33
N GLY A 37 -6.14 17.15 1.79
CA GLY A 37 -5.15 17.93 2.57
C GLY A 37 -3.86 17.19 2.89
N VAL A 38 -3.65 15.99 2.34
CA VAL A 38 -2.37 15.26 2.45
C VAL A 38 -1.39 15.80 1.40
N ASN A 39 -0.15 16.07 1.82
CA ASN A 39 0.93 16.33 0.87
C ASN A 39 1.25 15.04 0.11
N MET A 40 0.85 14.96 -1.15
CA MET A 40 1.01 13.75 -1.94
C MET A 40 2.47 13.46 -2.31
N GLU A 41 3.36 14.46 -2.36
CA GLU A 41 4.79 14.22 -2.55
C GLU A 41 5.40 13.46 -1.36
N ASP A 42 5.10 13.91 -0.14
CA ASP A 42 5.52 13.22 1.08
C ASP A 42 4.89 11.82 1.19
N GLN A 43 3.65 11.68 0.74
CA GLN A 43 2.92 10.42 0.78
C GLN A 43 3.52 9.39 -0.17
N LEU A 44 3.89 9.80 -1.40
CA LEU A 44 4.58 8.95 -2.37
C LEU A 44 5.91 8.42 -1.81
N ALA A 45 6.71 9.27 -1.17
CA ALA A 45 8.00 8.87 -0.59
C ALA A 45 7.84 7.85 0.56
N LYS A 46 6.86 8.08 1.45
CA LYS A 46 6.54 7.15 2.55
C LYS A 46 6.02 5.81 2.02
N GLN A 47 5.17 5.84 1.00
CA GLN A 47 4.63 4.62 0.44
C GLN A 47 5.64 3.83 -0.37
N LYS A 48 6.56 4.49 -1.10
CA LYS A 48 7.71 3.80 -1.72
C LYS A 48 8.52 3.05 -0.67
N SER A 49 8.73 3.65 0.49
CA SER A 49 9.40 2.99 1.62
C SER A 49 8.59 1.82 2.17
N PHE A 50 7.26 1.97 2.29
CA PHE A 50 6.36 0.89 2.73
C PHE A 50 6.28 -0.26 1.74
N LEU A 51 6.06 -0.02 0.44
CA LEU A 51 5.99 -1.07 -0.58
C LEU A 51 7.35 -1.74 -0.77
N THR A 52 8.45 -1.00 -0.70
CA THR A 52 9.80 -1.60 -0.68
C THR A 52 9.93 -2.56 0.50
N MET A 53 9.51 -2.16 1.70
CA MET A 53 9.49 -3.05 2.88
C MET A 53 8.57 -4.24 2.68
N ALA A 54 7.33 -4.00 2.23
CA ALA A 54 6.32 -5.02 2.03
C ALA A 54 6.80 -6.06 1.01
N PHE A 55 7.47 -5.64 -0.05
CA PHE A 55 8.01 -6.57 -1.03
C PHE A 55 9.30 -7.27 -0.56
N GLY A 56 9.67 -7.16 0.72
CA GLY A 56 10.85 -7.81 1.29
C GLY A 56 12.17 -7.11 0.95
N GLY A 57 12.11 -5.83 0.61
CA GLY A 57 13.27 -4.94 0.47
C GLY A 57 13.87 -4.54 1.83
N PRO A 58 14.97 -3.78 1.84
CA PRO A 58 15.87 -3.64 2.99
C PRO A 58 15.34 -2.81 4.19
N ASN A 59 14.05 -2.50 4.27
CA ASN A 59 13.49 -1.68 5.35
C ASN A 59 12.75 -2.53 6.40
N LYS A 60 12.95 -2.23 7.69
CA LYS A 60 12.29 -2.95 8.81
C LYS A 60 11.03 -2.21 9.27
N TYR A 61 9.89 -2.89 9.22
CA TYR A 61 8.61 -2.43 9.76
C TYR A 61 8.45 -2.81 11.24
N THR A 62 7.82 -1.95 12.04
CA THR A 62 7.65 -2.18 13.49
C THR A 62 6.19 -2.14 13.99
N GLY A 63 5.18 -2.00 13.13
CA GLY A 63 3.77 -1.98 13.56
C GLY A 63 3.29 -0.64 14.13
N LYS A 64 4.07 -0.09 15.06
CA LYS A 64 3.76 1.14 15.80
C LYS A 64 3.49 2.35 14.90
N ASP A 65 4.22 2.44 13.78
CA ASP A 65 4.08 3.54 12.84
C ASP A 65 2.74 3.49 12.09
N MET A 66 2.18 2.31 11.80
CA MET A 66 0.89 2.20 11.10
C MET A 66 -0.28 2.58 12.01
N ARG A 67 -0.29 2.09 13.26
CA ARG A 67 -1.31 2.46 14.25
C ARG A 67 -1.39 3.98 14.41
N LYS A 68 -0.24 4.59 14.70
CA LYS A 68 -0.13 6.04 14.86
C LYS A 68 -0.48 6.83 13.59
N ALA A 69 -0.08 6.34 12.41
CA ALA A 69 -0.37 7.00 11.14
C ALA A 69 -1.87 6.99 10.80
N HIS A 70 -2.59 5.92 11.15
CA HIS A 70 -3.99 5.74 10.78
C HIS A 70 -5.00 6.08 11.89
N GLU A 71 -4.57 6.29 13.13
CA GLU A 71 -5.42 6.62 14.28
C GLU A 71 -6.43 7.73 13.98
N ARG A 72 -5.97 8.85 13.41
CA ARG A 72 -6.86 9.97 13.03
C ARG A 72 -7.84 9.63 11.92
N LEU A 73 -7.49 8.69 11.04
CA LEU A 73 -8.36 8.26 9.94
C LEU A 73 -9.44 7.31 10.46
N VAL A 74 -9.11 6.44 11.42
CA VAL A 74 -10.09 5.60 12.14
C VAL A 74 -11.12 6.48 12.85
N ALA A 75 -10.69 7.55 13.53
CA ALA A 75 -11.60 8.53 14.11
C ALA A 75 -12.50 9.26 13.09
N LYS A 76 -12.14 9.24 11.80
CA LYS A 76 -12.91 9.79 10.67
C LYS A 76 -13.72 8.72 9.91
N GLY A 77 -13.77 7.50 10.42
CA GLY A 77 -14.54 6.39 9.85
C GLY A 77 -13.80 5.49 8.87
N LEU A 78 -12.46 5.45 8.91
CA LEU A 78 -11.69 4.38 8.27
C LEU A 78 -12.13 3.03 8.87
N ASN A 79 -12.35 2.03 8.02
CA ASN A 79 -12.89 0.72 8.40
C ASN A 79 -12.46 -0.35 7.39
N ASP A 80 -12.91 -1.59 7.59
CA ASP A 80 -12.55 -2.75 6.75
C ASP A 80 -12.78 -2.55 5.26
N SER A 81 -13.90 -1.94 4.83
CA SER A 81 -14.19 -1.80 3.40
C SER A 81 -13.23 -0.83 2.70
N HIS A 82 -12.68 0.14 3.45
CA HIS A 82 -11.65 1.05 2.95
C HIS A 82 -10.29 0.34 2.84
N VAL A 83 -9.97 -0.58 3.75
CA VAL A 83 -8.76 -1.41 3.65
C VAL A 83 -8.88 -2.37 2.46
N ASP A 84 -10.06 -2.96 2.25
CA ASP A 84 -10.34 -3.81 1.10
C ASP A 84 -10.15 -3.04 -0.21
N ALA A 85 -10.68 -1.82 -0.29
CA ALA A 85 -10.52 -0.94 -1.46
C ALA A 85 -9.03 -0.66 -1.77
N VAL A 86 -8.24 -0.35 -0.75
CA VAL A 86 -6.79 -0.13 -0.90
C VAL A 86 -6.07 -1.38 -1.43
N ILE A 87 -6.40 -2.57 -0.90
CA ILE A 87 -5.80 -3.83 -1.36
C ILE A 87 -6.23 -4.16 -2.80
N GLU A 88 -7.48 -3.88 -3.15
CA GLU A 88 -8.03 -4.05 -4.50
C GLU A 88 -7.29 -3.16 -5.50
N ASP A 89 -7.11 -1.88 -5.18
CA ASP A 89 -6.43 -0.91 -6.04
C ASP A 89 -4.93 -1.22 -6.20
N LEU A 90 -4.28 -1.67 -5.13
CA LEU A 90 -2.90 -2.17 -5.20
C LEU A 90 -2.80 -3.39 -6.11
N SER A 91 -3.72 -4.35 -5.95
CA SER A 91 -3.75 -5.57 -6.77
C SER A 91 -4.02 -5.25 -8.25
N ARG A 92 -4.92 -4.31 -8.54
CA ARG A 92 -5.21 -3.82 -9.89
C ARG A 92 -3.98 -3.15 -10.51
N THR A 93 -3.30 -2.32 -9.75
CA THR A 93 -2.07 -1.63 -10.18
C THR A 93 -0.99 -2.61 -10.58
N LEU A 94 -0.73 -3.62 -9.75
CA LEU A 94 0.29 -4.63 -10.03
C LEU A 94 -0.05 -5.46 -11.28
N ARG A 95 -1.32 -5.83 -11.45
CA ARG A 95 -1.78 -6.52 -12.68
C ARG A 95 -1.58 -5.66 -13.93
N GLN A 96 -1.85 -4.36 -13.86
CA GLN A 96 -1.62 -3.44 -14.98
C GLN A 96 -0.14 -3.32 -15.36
N LEU A 97 0.75 -3.49 -14.38
CA LEU A 97 2.20 -3.52 -14.60
C LEU A 97 2.72 -4.90 -15.05
N GLY A 98 1.84 -5.86 -15.30
CA GLY A 98 2.20 -7.19 -15.78
C GLY A 98 2.78 -8.11 -14.70
N VAL A 99 2.59 -7.78 -13.42
CA VAL A 99 2.98 -8.66 -12.31
C VAL A 99 2.13 -9.92 -12.36
N ALA A 100 2.77 -11.08 -12.23
CA ALA A 100 2.09 -12.37 -12.25
C ALA A 100 1.14 -12.53 -11.04
N GLU A 101 0.02 -13.23 -11.25
CA GLU A 101 -1.07 -13.31 -10.26
C GLU A 101 -0.61 -13.90 -8.92
N LYS A 102 0.37 -14.79 -8.94
CA LYS A 102 0.97 -15.36 -7.72
C LYS A 102 1.61 -14.27 -6.86
N GLU A 103 2.40 -13.39 -7.46
CA GLU A 103 3.03 -12.25 -6.79
C GLU A 103 1.99 -11.23 -6.32
N VAL A 104 0.94 -10.98 -7.11
CA VAL A 104 -0.19 -10.11 -6.72
C VAL A 104 -0.86 -10.63 -5.45
N GLN A 105 -1.13 -11.93 -5.38
CA GLN A 105 -1.73 -12.56 -4.20
C GLN A 105 -0.82 -12.51 -2.97
N GLU A 106 0.49 -12.66 -3.16
CA GLU A 106 1.48 -12.53 -2.10
C GLU A 106 1.52 -11.11 -1.52
N VAL A 107 1.47 -10.09 -2.39
CA VAL A 107 1.35 -8.69 -1.98
C VAL A 107 0.05 -8.43 -1.24
N ALA A 108 -1.08 -8.89 -1.78
CA ALA A 108 -2.39 -8.67 -1.18
C ALA A 108 -2.48 -9.30 0.22
N ALA A 109 -1.95 -10.52 0.39
CA ALA A 109 -1.89 -11.21 1.67
C ALA A 109 -1.08 -10.43 2.71
N LEU A 110 0.07 -9.87 2.30
CA LEU A 110 0.91 -9.07 3.19
C LEU A 110 0.28 -7.72 3.53
N ALA A 111 -0.32 -7.04 2.57
CA ALA A 111 -1.07 -5.81 2.84
C ALA A 111 -2.22 -6.06 3.82
N ASN A 112 -2.89 -7.21 3.70
CA ASN A 112 -3.94 -7.61 4.63
C ASN A 112 -3.40 -7.99 6.02
N SER A 113 -2.17 -8.47 6.15
CA SER A 113 -1.62 -8.88 7.45
C SER A 113 -1.41 -7.72 8.42
N VAL A 114 -1.33 -6.48 7.93
CA VAL A 114 -1.21 -5.26 8.76
C VAL A 114 -2.55 -4.56 9.02
N ARG A 115 -3.68 -5.15 8.60
CA ARG A 115 -5.02 -4.57 8.77
C ARG A 115 -5.33 -4.14 10.20
N SER A 116 -5.03 -4.99 11.19
CA SER A 116 -5.33 -4.67 12.60
C SER A 116 -4.55 -3.46 13.08
N ASP A 117 -3.32 -3.26 12.60
CA ASP A 117 -2.54 -2.07 12.91
C ASP A 117 -3.14 -0.82 12.24
N VAL A 118 -3.59 -0.93 10.99
CA VAL A 118 -4.23 0.18 10.25
C VAL A 118 -5.56 0.59 10.91
N LEU A 119 -6.38 -0.38 11.31
CA LEU A 119 -7.70 -0.12 11.89
C LEU A 119 -7.66 0.16 13.39
N ASN A 120 -6.49 0.08 14.02
CA ASN A 120 -6.33 0.22 15.48
C ASN A 120 -7.19 -0.78 16.28
N HIS A 121 -7.23 -2.03 15.83
CA HIS A 121 -7.84 -3.16 16.55
C HIS A 121 -6.82 -3.88 17.44
#